data_AF-A0A2V8PC38-F1
#
_entry.id   AF-A0A2V8PC38-F1
#
_cell.length_a   1.000
_cell.length_b   1.000
_cell.length_c   1.000
_cell.angle_alpha   90.00
_cell.angle_beta   90.00
_cell.angle_gamma   90.00
#
_symmetry.space_group_name_H-M   'P 1'
#
loop_
_entity.id
_entity.type
_entity.pdbx_description
1 polymer ?
#
loop_
_entity_poly.entity_id
_entity_poly.type
_entity_poly.pdbx_seq_one_letter_code
_entity_poly.pdbx_strand_id
1 'polypeptide(L)'
;MIRSFHGKDAEVLFHGQSSGRLQRITRVAQRKLMQLHAAHELRDLTIFPGNRLETLKGDRKGQHSIRINDQYRICFVWRDGEVFDVEITDYH
;
A
#
# COMPACT_ATOMS: atom_id res chain seq x y z
N MET A 1 -4.74 -11.14 1.37
CA MET A 1 -3.90 -10.75 2.52
C MET A 1 -2.51 -10.31 2.03
N ILE A 2 -1.71 -9.61 2.85
CA ILE A 2 -0.32 -9.28 2.48
C ILE A 2 0.59 -10.49 2.67
N ARG A 3 1.38 -10.80 1.65
CA ARG A 3 2.28 -11.97 1.58
C ARG A 3 3.75 -11.61 1.46
N SER A 4 4.09 -10.50 0.81
CA SER A 4 5.47 -10.01 0.71
C SER A 4 5.54 -8.49 0.70
N PHE A 5 6.69 -7.97 1.12
CA PHE A 5 7.02 -6.55 1.10
C PHE A 5 8.21 -6.32 0.18
N HIS A 6 8.21 -5.18 -0.49
CA HIS A 6 9.37 -4.67 -1.22
C HIS A 6 10.00 -3.52 -0.42
N GLY A 7 11.09 -3.84 0.27
CA GLY A 7 11.79 -2.90 1.16
C GLY A 7 11.23 -2.87 2.59
N LYS A 8 11.95 -2.17 3.47
CA LYS A 8 11.74 -2.25 4.93
C LYS A 8 10.60 -1.39 5.47
N ASP A 9 10.31 -0.27 4.81
CA ASP A 9 9.39 0.73 5.38
C ASP A 9 7.96 0.21 5.49
N ALA A 10 7.43 -0.41 4.44
CA ALA A 10 6.07 -0.94 4.46
C ALA A 10 5.93 -2.07 5.48
N GLU A 11 6.94 -2.94 5.59
CA GLU A 11 6.99 -4.05 6.55
C GLU A 11 7.03 -3.55 8.00
N VAL A 12 7.95 -2.63 8.32
CA VAL A 12 8.07 -2.01 9.65
C VAL A 12 6.75 -1.35 10.05
N LEU A 13 6.16 -0.56 9.15
CA LEU A 13 4.88 0.07 9.43
C LEU A 13 3.76 -0.97 9.62
N PHE A 14 3.70 -2.02 8.80
CA PHE A 14 2.71 -3.09 8.94
C PHE A 14 2.78 -3.77 10.31
N HIS A 15 3.99 -3.96 10.86
CA HIS A 15 4.19 -4.52 12.21
C HIS A 15 3.95 -3.52 13.35
N GLY A 16 3.37 -2.35 13.07
CA GLY A 16 3.04 -1.34 14.08
C GLY A 16 4.23 -0.51 14.54
N GLN A 17 5.41 -0.70 13.95
CA GLN A 17 6.62 0.06 14.27
C GLN A 17 6.66 1.38 13.50
N SER A 18 7.56 2.28 13.89
CA SER A 18 7.76 3.57 13.24
C SER A 18 8.99 3.56 12.32
N SER A 19 8.83 4.07 11.09
CA SER A 19 9.96 4.40 10.22
C SER A 19 10.34 5.87 10.41
N GLY A 20 11.62 6.13 10.67
CA GLY A 20 12.14 7.50 10.78
C GLY A 20 11.88 8.35 9.53
N ARG A 21 11.91 7.72 8.35
CA ARG A 21 11.64 8.38 7.07
C ARG A 21 10.18 8.75 6.90
N LEU A 22 9.28 7.90 7.39
CA LEU A 22 7.83 8.02 7.14
C LEU A 22 7.03 8.51 8.35
N GLN A 23 7.69 9.09 9.37
CA GLN A 23 7.05 9.51 10.63
C GLN A 23 5.77 10.33 10.43
N ARG A 24 5.77 11.24 9.44
CA ARG A 24 4.64 12.13 9.14
C ARG A 24 3.41 11.40 8.60
N ILE A 25 3.59 10.22 8.02
CA ILE A 25 2.52 9.44 7.40
C ILE A 25 2.25 8.11 8.11
N THR A 26 3.06 7.73 9.12
CA THR A 26 3.01 6.44 9.84
C THR A 26 1.59 5.98 10.13
N ARG A 27 0.79 6.81 10.83
CA ARG A 27 -0.57 6.42 11.26
C ARG A 27 -1.51 6.15 10.08
N VAL A 28 -1.40 6.94 9.00
CA VAL A 28 -2.26 6.79 7.81
C VAL A 28 -1.80 5.58 6.99
N ALA A 29 -0.49 5.42 6.81
CA ALA A 29 0.10 4.28 6.12
C ALA A 29 -0.25 2.96 6.82
N GLN A 30 -0.09 2.87 8.14
CA GLN A 30 -0.49 1.71 8.95
C GLN A 30 -1.95 1.33 8.74
N ARG A 31 -2.87 2.31 8.85
CA ARG A 31 -4.31 2.06 8.62
C ARG A 31 -4.57 1.50 7.22
N LYS A 32 -3.91 2.06 6.19
CA LYS A 32 -4.08 1.62 4.80
C LYS A 32 -3.48 0.25 4.54
N LEU A 33 -2.34 -0.08 5.16
CA LEU A 33 -1.75 -1.42 5.11
C LEU A 33 -2.67 -2.45 5.77
N MET A 34 -3.34 -2.11 6.88
CA MET A 34 -4.34 -3.00 7.50
C MET A 34 -5.57 -3.20 6.61
N GLN A 35 -6.06 -2.14 5.96
CA GLN A 35 -7.16 -2.24 4.98
C GLN A 35 -6.75 -3.14 3.80
N LEU A 36 -5.54 -2.96 3.29
CA LEU A 36 -4.98 -3.78 2.22
C LEU A 36 -4.84 -5.25 2.62
N HIS A 37 -4.39 -5.50 3.85
CA HIS A 37 -4.26 -6.85 4.38
C HIS A 37 -5.62 -7.56 4.57
N ALA A 38 -6.65 -6.82 4.97
CA ALA A 38 -7.99 -7.34 5.20
C ALA A 38 -8.85 -7.48 3.93
N ALA A 39 -8.42 -6.92 2.80
CA ALA A 39 -9.17 -7.02 1.54
C ALA A 39 -9.17 -8.45 0.99
N HIS A 40 -10.34 -8.92 0.57
CA HIS A 40 -10.52 -10.20 -0.11
C HIS A 40 -10.50 -10.04 -1.63
N GLU A 41 -10.85 -8.85 -2.11
CA GLU A 41 -10.85 -8.47 -3.52
C GLU A 41 -10.47 -7.00 -3.72
N LEU A 42 -9.97 -6.67 -4.92
CA LEU A 42 -9.51 -5.31 -5.24
C LEU A 42 -10.60 -4.24 -5.02
N ARG A 43 -11.87 -4.57 -5.28
CA ARG A 43 -12.98 -3.63 -5.12
C ARG A 43 -13.23 -3.23 -3.66
N ASP A 44 -12.85 -4.06 -2.69
CA ASP A 44 -12.96 -3.71 -1.25
C ASP A 44 -12.17 -2.45 -0.93
N LEU A 45 -11.04 -2.25 -1.64
CA LEU A 45 -10.18 -1.09 -1.44
C LEU A 45 -10.82 0.22 -1.89
N THR A 46 -11.83 0.16 -2.77
CA THR A 46 -12.56 1.35 -3.25
C THR A 46 -13.62 1.84 -2.27
N ILE A 47 -14.05 0.99 -1.33
CA ILE A 47 -15.02 1.34 -0.29
C ILE A 47 -14.42 2.34 0.70
N PHE A 48 -13.10 2.28 0.91
CA PHE A 48 -12.42 3.17 1.85
C PHE A 48 -12.20 4.56 1.23
N PRO A 49 -12.74 5.63 1.86
CA PRO A 49 -12.58 6.97 1.36
C PRO A 49 -11.10 7.36 1.28
N GLY A 50 -10.70 7.90 0.13
CA GLY A 50 -9.34 8.39 -0.10
C GLY A 50 -8.30 7.32 -0.42
N ASN A 51 -8.67 6.05 -0.65
CA ASN A 51 -7.73 5.06 -1.17
C ASN A 51 -7.37 5.31 -2.63
N ARG A 52 -8.26 5.90 -3.44
CA ARG A 52 -8.03 6.21 -4.86
C ARG A 52 -7.25 5.09 -5.56
N LEU A 53 -7.87 3.91 -5.60
CA LEU A 53 -7.24 2.72 -6.19
C LEU A 53 -6.93 2.98 -7.66
N GLU A 54 -5.66 2.83 -8.03
CA GLU A 54 -5.18 3.07 -9.39
C GLU A 54 -4.44 1.83 -9.90
N THR A 55 -4.64 1.47 -11.16
CA THR A 55 -3.82 0.45 -11.84
C THR A 55 -2.64 1.14 -12.51
N LEU A 56 -1.43 0.72 -12.18
CA LEU A 56 -0.20 1.33 -12.71
C LEU A 56 0.08 0.84 -14.13
N LYS A 57 0.77 1.69 -14.91
CA LYS A 57 1.08 1.48 -16.33
C LYS A 57 2.60 1.61 -16.56
N GLY A 58 3.04 1.32 -17.79
CA GLY A 58 4.46 1.38 -18.15
C GLY A 58 5.27 0.30 -17.43
N ASP A 59 6.41 0.70 -16.86
CA ASP A 59 7.34 -0.21 -16.16
C ASP A 59 6.75 -0.88 -14.92
N ARG A 60 5.67 -0.31 -14.36
CA ARG A 60 4.94 -0.84 -13.20
C ARG A 60 3.64 -1.56 -13.60
N LYS A 61 3.48 -1.94 -14.88
CA LYS A 61 2.30 -2.67 -15.35
C LYS A 61 2.09 -3.95 -14.52
N GLY A 62 0.86 -4.14 -14.06
CA GLY A 62 0.49 -5.27 -13.19
C GLY A 62 0.56 -4.95 -11.69
N GLN A 63 1.01 -3.76 -11.33
CA GLN A 63 0.88 -3.23 -9.98
C GLN A 63 -0.36 -2.33 -9.86
N HIS A 64 -0.81 -2.19 -8.62
CA HIS A 64 -1.84 -1.25 -8.19
C HIS A 64 -1.24 -0.28 -7.17
N SER A 65 -1.88 0.86 -6.99
CA SER A 65 -1.54 1.77 -5.90
C SER A 65 -2.77 2.30 -5.16
N ILE A 66 -2.57 2.60 -3.87
CA ILE A 66 -3.51 3.38 -3.06
C ILE A 66 -2.81 4.61 -2.48
N ARG A 67 -3.53 5.73 -2.44
CA ARG A 67 -3.02 7.02 -1.97
C ARG A 67 -2.86 7.04 -0.45
N ILE A 68 -1.71 7.48 0.06
CA ILE A 68 -1.55 7.81 1.49
C ILE A 68 -1.87 9.28 1.73
N ASN A 69 -1.19 10.18 1.02
CA ASN A 69 -1.40 11.61 0.99
C ASN A 69 -1.02 12.14 -0.41
N ASP A 70 -0.73 13.43 -0.57
CA ASP A 70 -0.35 13.96 -1.88
C ASP A 70 0.95 13.34 -2.40
N GLN A 71 1.94 13.19 -1.52
CA GLN A 71 3.29 12.72 -1.82
C GLN A 71 3.42 11.20 -1.97
N TYR A 72 2.85 10.43 -1.05
CA TYR A 72 3.15 9.00 -0.92
C TYR A 72 2.03 8.10 -1.44
N ARG A 73 2.43 6.94 -1.98
CA ARG A 73 1.54 5.84 -2.40
C ARG A 73 2.01 4.52 -1.78
N ILE A 74 1.06 3.62 -1.52
CA ILE A 74 1.37 2.19 -1.33
C ILE A 74 1.20 1.54 -2.70
N CYS A 75 2.27 0.94 -3.23
CA CYS A 75 2.22 0.14 -4.46
C CYS A 75 2.28 -1.34 -4.11
N PHE A 76 1.58 -2.18 -4.87
CA PHE A 76 1.50 -3.61 -4.61
C PHE A 76 1.07 -4.38 -5.86
N VAL A 77 1.37 -5.67 -5.90
CA VAL A 77 0.84 -6.62 -6.89
C VAL A 77 -0.35 -7.35 -6.28
N TRP A 78 -1.43 -7.46 -7.04
CA TRP A 78 -2.58 -8.28 -6.66
C TRP A 78 -2.62 -9.55 -7.50
N ARG A 79 -2.68 -10.72 -6.84
CA ARG A 79 -2.77 -12.03 -7.50
C ARG A 79 -3.61 -12.97 -6.66
N ASP A 80 -4.67 -13.53 -7.25
CA ASP A 80 -5.49 -14.59 -6.64
C ASP A 80 -6.00 -14.28 -5.21
N GLY A 81 -6.40 -13.03 -4.95
CA GLY A 81 -6.90 -12.61 -3.61
C GLY A 81 -5.79 -12.24 -2.61
N GLU A 82 -4.54 -12.27 -3.06
CA GLU A 82 -3.36 -12.02 -2.26
C GLU A 82 -2.58 -10.81 -2.76
N VAL A 83 -1.84 -10.19 -1.85
CA VAL A 83 -1.12 -8.93 -2.04
C VAL A 83 0.37 -9.18 -1.87
N PHE A 84 1.15 -8.85 -2.89
CA PHE A 84 2.59 -9.07 -2.95
C PHE A 84 3.34 -7.77 -3.21
N ASP A 85 4.64 -7.78 -2.92
CA ASP A 85 5.61 -6.74 -3.22
C ASP A 85 5.17 -5.35 -2.75
N VAL A 86 4.62 -5.31 -1.54
CA VAL A 86 4.06 -4.08 -0.96
C VAL A 86 5.19 -3.10 -0.64
N GLU A 87 5.13 -1.91 -1.22
CA GLU A 87 6.10 -0.83 -0.99
C GLU A 87 5.38 0.51 -0.73
N ILE A 88 6.06 1.41 -0.02
CA ILE A 88 5.65 2.83 0.08
C ILE A 88 6.64 3.66 -0.73
N THR A 89 6.12 4.36 -1.74
CA THR A 89 6.92 5.17 -2.65
C THR A 89 6.55 6.64 -2.55
N ASP A 90 7.55 7.50 -2.67
CA ASP A 90 7.35 8.90 -3.02
C ASP A 90 6.96 8.99 -4.49
N TYR A 91 5.86 9.68 -4.80
CA TYR A 91 5.25 9.76 -6.12
C TYR A 91 5.40 11.15 -6.74
N HIS A 92 6.49 11.87 -6.42
CA HIS A 92 6.89 13.14 -7.03
C HIS A 92 8.26 13.04 -7.71
#